data_AF-A0A7S4VJJ6-F1
#
_entry.id   AF-A0A7S4VJJ6-F1
#
_cell.length_a   1.000
_cell.length_b   1.000
_cell.length_c   1.000
_cell.angle_alpha   90.00
_cell.angle_beta   90.00
_cell.angle_gamma   90.00
#
_symmetry.space_group_name_H-M   'P 1'
#
loop_
_entity.id
_entity.type
_entity.pdbx_description
1 polymer ?
#
loop_
_entity_poly.entity_id
_entity_poly.type
_entity_poly.pdbx_seq_one_letter_code
_entity_poly.pdbx_strand_id
1 'polypeptide(L)'
;TDAKGQEWTNATGWIDEFNNHCEWHGVVCNEVDKVIKLMLGNGGLSGRISDAISHLTSIETLDLHDNDLKGSIPSGIGKLANLSFFIVSYNVITGTIPD
;
A
#
# COMPACT_ATOMS: atom_id res chain seq x y z
N THR A 1 -1.56 -7.09 -15.51
CA THR A 1 -0.47 -8.02 -15.14
C THR A 1 -0.48 -8.10 -13.65
N ASP A 2 -1.09 -9.14 -13.14
CA ASP A 2 -1.28 -9.31 -11.70
C ASP A 2 0.08 -9.64 -11.11
N ALA A 3 0.62 -8.73 -10.31
CA ALA A 3 1.89 -8.94 -9.64
C ALA A 3 1.69 -10.07 -8.61
N LYS A 4 2.10 -11.29 -8.97
CA LYS A 4 1.92 -12.49 -8.14
C LYS A 4 2.89 -12.57 -6.95
N GLY A 5 3.35 -11.45 -6.41
CA GLY A 5 4.16 -11.36 -5.17
C GLY A 5 5.49 -12.13 -5.13
N GLN A 6 5.82 -12.94 -6.15
CA GLN A 6 6.98 -13.84 -6.16
C GLN A 6 8.33 -13.11 -6.17
N GLU A 7 8.34 -11.85 -6.61
CA GLU A 7 9.53 -10.97 -6.62
C GLU A 7 9.61 -10.06 -5.39
N TRP A 8 8.65 -10.14 -4.45
CA TRP A 8 8.67 -9.31 -3.25
C TRP A 8 9.65 -9.87 -2.24
N THR A 9 10.41 -9.00 -1.60
CA THR A 9 11.43 -9.41 -0.63
C THR A 9 10.79 -10.06 0.61
N ASN A 10 9.51 -9.74 0.89
CA ASN A 10 8.72 -10.39 1.94
C ASN A 10 7.22 -10.44 1.58
N ALA A 11 6.74 -11.62 1.17
CA ALA A 11 5.36 -11.86 0.74
C ALA A 11 4.55 -12.74 1.72
N THR A 12 4.97 -12.85 2.98
CA THR A 12 4.27 -13.69 3.96
C THR A 12 2.79 -13.31 4.08
N GLY A 13 1.90 -14.30 3.93
CA GLY A 13 0.44 -14.13 3.95
C GLY A 13 -0.18 -13.72 2.61
N TRP A 14 0.56 -13.05 1.72
CA TRP A 14 0.05 -12.53 0.45
C TRP A 14 -0.15 -13.60 -0.63
N ILE A 15 0.47 -14.77 -0.47
CA ILE A 15 0.41 -15.90 -1.42
C ILE A 15 -0.50 -17.05 -0.94
N ASP A 16 -1.05 -16.95 0.27
CA ASP A 16 -1.94 -17.96 0.84
C ASP A 16 -3.39 -17.44 0.79
N GLU A 17 -4.22 -18.09 -0.02
CA GLU A 17 -5.62 -17.70 -0.24
C GLU A 17 -6.50 -17.86 1.01
N PHE A 18 -6.00 -18.52 2.07
CA PHE A 18 -6.74 -18.77 3.30
C PHE A 18 -6.33 -17.91 4.49
N ASN A 19 -5.30 -17.06 4.35
CA ASN A 19 -4.84 -16.22 5.46
C ASN A 19 -5.63 -14.92 5.55
N ASN A 20 -5.99 -14.57 6.78
CA ASN A 20 -6.63 -13.30 7.11
C ASN A 20 -5.70 -12.15 6.66
N HIS A 21 -6.25 -11.12 6.02
CA HIS A 21 -5.46 -9.98 5.53
C HIS A 21 -4.70 -9.25 6.63
N CYS A 22 -5.15 -9.34 7.88
CA CYS A 22 -4.47 -8.78 9.05
C CYS A 22 -3.21 -9.56 9.47
N GLU A 23 -3.00 -10.76 8.92
CA GLU A 23 -1.79 -11.56 9.13
C GLU A 23 -0.74 -11.32 8.03
N TRP A 24 -1.10 -10.55 7.00
CA TRP A 24 -0.21 -10.26 5.89
C TRP A 24 0.94 -9.37 6.35
N HIS A 25 2.13 -9.64 5.82
CA HIS A 25 3.29 -8.82 6.11
C HIS A 25 3.00 -7.35 5.75
N GLY A 26 3.32 -6.45 6.69
CA GLY A 26 3.12 -5.02 6.52
C GLY A 26 1.69 -4.53 6.73
N VAL A 27 0.71 -5.40 6.97
CA VAL A 27 -0.67 -5.01 7.25
C VAL A 27 -0.92 -4.96 8.75
N VAL A 28 -1.52 -3.87 9.22
CA VAL A 28 -2.02 -3.75 10.60
C VAL A 28 -3.50 -3.40 10.54
N CYS A 29 -4.31 -4.19 11.24
CA CYS A 29 -5.74 -3.96 11.39
C CYS A 29 -6.10 -3.42 12.78
N ASN A 30 -7.25 -2.76 12.88
CA ASN A 30 -7.89 -2.46 14.16
C ASN A 30 -8.77 -3.64 14.64
N GLU A 31 -9.47 -3.44 15.76
CA GLU A 31 -10.33 -4.43 16.41
C GLU A 31 -11.54 -4.90 15.59
N VAL A 32 -11.84 -4.23 14.46
CA VAL A 32 -12.96 -4.55 13.56
C VAL A 32 -12.47 -4.96 12.16
N ASP A 33 -11.28 -5.53 12.09
CA ASP A 33 -10.64 -6.07 10.88
C ASP A 33 -10.44 -5.05 9.74
N LYS A 34 -10.42 -3.75 10.06
CA LYS A 34 -10.10 -2.71 9.07
C LYS A 34 -8.61 -2.41 9.07
N VAL A 35 -8.02 -2.36 7.88
CA VAL A 35 -6.61 -1.97 7.69
C VAL A 35 -6.44 -0.50 8.11
N ILE A 36 -5.59 -0.27 9.10
CA ILE A 36 -5.21 1.04 9.61
C ILE A 36 -3.78 1.42 9.22
N LYS A 37 -2.90 0.44 9.01
CA LYS A 37 -1.54 0.70 8.51
C LYS A 37 -1.16 -0.29 7.43
N LEU A 38 -0.54 0.23 6.38
CA LEU A 38 0.12 -0.55 5.33
C LEU A 38 1.58 -0.09 5.25
N MET A 39 2.49 -0.97 5.65
CA MET A 39 3.93 -0.72 5.78
C MET A 39 4.67 -1.69 4.85
N LEU A 40 4.88 -1.26 3.62
CA LEU A 40 5.51 -2.07 2.55
C LEU A 40 6.77 -1.39 2.01
N GLY A 41 7.45 -0.63 2.86
CA GLY A 41 8.72 0.00 2.51
C GLY A 41 9.84 -1.03 2.31
N ASN A 42 10.78 -0.75 1.40
CA ASN A 42 11.91 -1.64 1.10
C ASN A 42 11.47 -3.08 0.78
N GLY A 43 10.42 -3.22 -0.03
CA GLY A 43 9.81 -4.52 -0.39
C GLY A 43 10.13 -4.99 -1.81
N GLY A 44 10.89 -4.21 -2.57
CA GLY A 44 11.13 -4.46 -4.00
C GLY A 44 9.88 -4.29 -4.86
N LEU A 45 8.86 -3.56 -4.38
CA LEU A 45 7.62 -3.35 -5.12
C LEU A 45 7.89 -2.54 -6.38
N SER A 46 7.22 -2.89 -7.47
CA SER A 46 7.30 -2.16 -8.74
C SER A 46 5.91 -2.01 -9.37
N GLY A 47 5.82 -1.14 -10.38
CA GLY A 47 4.55 -0.86 -11.05
C GLY A 47 3.96 0.48 -10.62
N ARG A 48 2.65 0.55 -10.38
CA ARG A 48 1.95 1.79 -10.01
C ARG A 48 1.12 1.58 -8.75
N ILE A 49 0.91 2.63 -7.97
CA ILE A 49 -0.07 2.63 -6.89
C ILE A 49 -1.46 2.55 -7.54
N SER A 50 -2.24 1.53 -7.18
CA SER A 50 -3.58 1.31 -7.74
C SER A 50 -4.61 2.24 -7.10
N ASP A 51 -5.60 2.70 -7.86
CA ASP A 51 -6.76 3.45 -7.34
C ASP A 51 -7.52 2.67 -6.25
N ALA A 52 -7.41 1.33 -6.25
CA ALA A 52 -8.01 0.47 -5.23
C ALA A 52 -7.52 0.76 -3.80
N ILE A 53 -6.38 1.44 -3.64
CA ILE A 53 -5.90 1.89 -2.31
C ILE A 53 -6.92 2.79 -1.60
N SER A 54 -7.76 3.49 -2.37
CA SER A 54 -8.83 4.35 -1.84
C SER A 54 -9.97 3.58 -1.16
N HIS A 55 -10.04 2.26 -1.33
CA HIS A 55 -11.01 1.41 -0.62
C HIS A 55 -10.62 1.18 0.85
N LEU A 56 -9.37 1.45 1.23
CA LEU A 56 -8.89 1.34 2.61
C LEU A 56 -9.32 2.57 3.43
N THR A 57 -10.62 2.80 3.55
CA THR A 57 -11.22 4.02 4.14
C THR A 57 -10.82 4.29 5.59
N SER A 58 -10.35 3.28 6.31
CA SER A 58 -9.87 3.41 7.70
C SER A 58 -8.36 3.62 7.82
N ILE A 59 -7.62 3.67 6.71
CA ILE A 59 -6.16 3.75 6.75
C ILE A 59 -5.66 5.06 7.35
N GLU A 60 -4.68 4.95 8.23
CA GLU A 60 -4.03 6.06 8.93
C GLU A 60 -2.58 6.23 8.45
N THR A 61 -1.92 5.14 8.07
CA THR A 61 -0.54 5.13 7.57
C THR A 61 -0.42 4.29 6.31
N LEU A 62 0.06 4.91 5.24
CA LEU A 62 0.46 4.25 4.01
C LEU A 62 1.95 4.55 3.76
N ASP A 63 2.79 3.55 4.04
CA ASP A 63 4.22 3.62 3.84
C ASP A 63 4.66 2.63 2.74
N LEU A 64 5.15 3.21 1.64
CA LEU A 64 5.63 2.52 0.45
C LEU A 64 7.06 2.98 0.10
N HIS A 65 7.82 3.52 1.05
CA HIS A 65 9.14 4.08 0.78
C HIS A 65 10.12 3.05 0.19
N ASP A 66 11.12 3.53 -0.55
CA ASP A 66 12.24 2.69 -1.04
C ASP A 66 11.76 1.46 -1.84
N ASN A 67 11.06 1.75 -2.94
CA ASN A 67 10.57 0.76 -3.89
C ASN A 67 10.75 1.30 -5.33
N ASP A 68 10.44 0.52 -6.37
CA ASP A 68 10.45 0.94 -7.78
C ASP A 68 9.04 1.29 -8.29
N LEU A 69 8.21 1.93 -7.44
CA LEU A 69 6.88 2.39 -7.85
C LEU A 69 6.99 3.62 -8.77
N LYS A 70 6.14 3.66 -9.79
CA LYS A 70 6.15 4.64 -10.87
C LYS A 70 4.76 5.23 -11.09
N GLY A 71 4.69 6.28 -11.89
CA GLY A 71 3.43 6.94 -12.26
C GLY A 71 2.98 7.94 -11.20
N SER A 72 1.70 8.32 -11.25
CA SER A 72 1.13 9.35 -10.39
C SER A 72 0.47 8.79 -9.13
N ILE A 73 0.35 9.64 -8.12
CA ILE A 73 -0.46 9.36 -6.93
C ILE A 73 -1.94 9.28 -7.36
N PRO A 74 -2.66 8.20 -7.01
CA PRO A 74 -4.09 8.08 -7.26
C PRO A 74 -4.89 9.23 -6.65
N SER A 75 -5.81 9.82 -7.42
CA SER A 75 -6.70 10.89 -6.92
C SER A 75 -7.56 10.45 -5.73
N GLY A 76 -7.83 9.15 -5.61
CA GLY A 76 -8.55 8.59 -4.47
C GLY A 76 -7.82 8.73 -3.12
N ILE A 77 -6.51 9.01 -3.10
CA ILE A 77 -5.75 9.26 -1.86
C ILE A 77 -6.32 10.46 -1.09
N GLY A 78 -6.72 11.53 -1.78
CA GLY A 78 -7.32 12.72 -1.15
C GLY A 78 -8.66 12.46 -0.45
N LYS A 79 -9.31 11.32 -0.73
CA LYS A 79 -10.57 10.91 -0.09
C LYS A 79 -10.38 10.15 1.22
N LEU A 80 -9.15 9.76 1.56
CA LEU A 80 -8.85 8.97 2.74
C LEU A 80 -8.78 9.88 3.97
N ALA A 81 -9.95 10.17 4.56
CA ALA A 81 -10.10 11.16 5.63
C ALA A 81 -9.28 10.87 6.90
N ASN A 82 -8.90 9.62 7.14
CA ASN A 82 -8.11 9.21 8.29
C ASN A 82 -6.59 9.17 8.02
N LEU A 83 -6.17 9.32 6.76
CA LEU A 83 -4.77 9.17 6.37
C LEU A 83 -3.94 10.32 6.94
N SER A 84 -3.05 9.98 7.87
CA SER A 84 -2.17 10.94 8.55
C SER A 84 -0.74 10.88 8.01
N PHE A 85 -0.31 9.71 7.55
CA PHE A 85 1.04 9.50 7.03
C PHE A 85 0.99 8.83 5.66
N PHE A 86 1.47 9.55 4.65
CA PHE A 86 1.65 9.03 3.31
C PHE A 86 3.12 9.16 2.91
N ILE A 87 3.82 8.03 2.85
CA ILE A 87 5.27 7.98 2.65
C ILE A 87 5.56 7.21 1.37
N VAL A 88 6.03 7.93 0.35
CA VAL A 88 6.38 7.37 -0.98
C VAL A 88 7.77 7.80 -1.43
N SER A 89 8.60 8.29 -0.50
CA SER A 89 9.99 8.67 -0.77
C SER A 89 10.79 7.51 -1.35
N TYR A 90 11.85 7.80 -2.10
CA TYR A 90 12.69 6.78 -2.75
C TYR A 90 11.88 5.85 -3.67
N ASN A 91 11.05 6.46 -4.52
CA ASN A 91 10.35 5.82 -5.63
C ASN A 91 10.49 6.70 -6.88
N VAL A 92 9.92 6.28 -8.00
CA VAL A 92 9.89 7.03 -9.28
C VAL A 92 8.50 7.64 -9.53
N ILE A 93 7.89 8.19 -8.48
CA ILE A 93 6.58 8.85 -8.55
C ILE A 93 6.70 10.17 -9.32
N THR A 94 5.70 10.44 -10.16
CA THR A 94 5.63 11.58 -11.08
C THR A 94 4.23 12.21 -11.04
N GLY A 95 4.03 13.35 -11.70
CA GLY A 95 2.72 14.01 -11.75
C GLY A 95 2.49 14.98 -10.59
N THR A 96 1.23 15.28 -10.29
CA THR A 96 0.83 16.25 -9.28
C THR A 96 0.35 15.57 -8.01
N ILE A 97 0.48 16.28 -6.88
CA ILE A 97 -0.20 15.91 -5.65
C ILE A 97 -1.70 16.11 -5.88
N PRO A 98 -2.56 15.08 -5.69
CA PRO A 98 -3.99 15.21 -5.83
C PRO A 98 -4.60 16.04 -4.68
N ASP A 99 -5.69 16.73 -4.99
CA ASP A 99 -6.46 17.55 -4.04
C ASP A 99 -7.07 16.73 -2.90
#